data_AF-A0A1J6HGU3-F1
#
_entry.id   AF-A0A1J6HGU3-F1
#
_cell.length_a   1.000
_cell.length_b   1.000
_cell.length_c   1.000
_cell.angle_alpha   90.00
_cell.angle_beta   90.00
_cell.angle_gamma   90.00
#
_symmetry.space_group_name_H-M   'P 1'
#
loop_
_entity.id
_entity.type
_entity.pdbx_description
1 polymer ?
#
loop_
_entity_poly.entity_id
_entity_poly.type
_entity_poly.pdbx_seq_one_letter_code
_entity_poly.pdbx_strand_id
1 'polypeptide(L)'
;MAGRAAASAVADYMEDANAQAEEETQDKEAAVPCEDCGEIDCFNPPPESTPDEIEEFKRQLKEQQDAINDIPSDQLVQNMENYEKLGRGAKDAADRARARDNWIKNKARKLLNEDPRMSAQAAQNAAKNELKTMDVIHTPDLSAGGSGRISTENGGMGPRSANRSIGSQWSKAGSNPDGKTRLEQLKEHAQKAKEKGERSNAELKICDEGGSTKPNSQPEGSSGSGQGQAGPSDVPMS
;
A
#
# COMPACT_ATOMS: atom_id res chain seq x y z
N MET A 1 16.39 -14.69 27.84
CA MET A 1 17.24 -13.82 26.99
C MET A 1 17.68 -14.49 25.69
N ALA A 2 17.99 -15.81 25.65
CA ALA A 2 18.44 -16.49 24.42
C ALA A 2 17.42 -16.57 23.27
N GLY A 3 16.12 -16.73 23.55
CA GLY A 3 15.10 -16.93 22.51
C GLY A 3 14.84 -15.71 21.61
N ARG A 4 14.97 -14.48 22.14
CA ARG A 4 14.76 -13.25 21.35
C ARG A 4 15.91 -12.99 20.37
N ALA A 5 17.14 -13.30 20.76
CA ALA A 5 18.31 -13.13 19.91
C ALA A 5 18.33 -14.13 18.74
N ALA A 6 17.89 -15.37 18.97
CA ALA A 6 17.77 -16.36 17.90
C ALA A 6 16.67 -15.99 16.88
N ALA A 7 15.50 -15.54 17.34
CA ALA A 7 14.43 -15.09 16.44
C ALA A 7 14.85 -13.87 15.60
N SER A 8 15.56 -12.93 16.23
CA SER A 8 16.15 -11.76 15.57
C SER A 8 17.13 -12.15 14.45
N ALA A 9 18.04 -13.09 14.70
CA ALA A 9 19.02 -13.53 13.71
C ALA A 9 18.40 -14.30 12.53
N VAL A 10 17.33 -15.06 12.77
CA VAL A 10 16.59 -15.76 11.71
C VAL A 10 15.81 -14.76 10.85
N ALA A 11 15.20 -13.75 11.46
CA ALA A 11 14.52 -12.68 10.74
C ALA A 11 15.49 -11.90 9.83
N ASP A 12 16.68 -11.58 10.34
CA ASP A 12 17.72 -10.88 9.56
C ASP A 12 18.23 -11.69 8.37
N TYR A 13 18.38 -13.01 8.52
CA TYR A 13 18.79 -13.89 7.43
C TYR A 13 17.72 -13.98 6.34
N MET A 14 16.45 -14.00 6.73
CA MET A 14 15.32 -14.02 5.80
C MET A 14 15.15 -12.67 5.08
N GLU A 15 15.39 -11.55 5.78
CA GLU A 15 15.43 -10.21 5.18
C GLU A 15 16.49 -10.14 4.08
N ASP A 16 17.71 -10.64 4.35
CA ASP A 16 18.80 -10.68 3.37
C ASP A 16 18.48 -11.60 2.18
N ALA A 17 17.78 -12.72 2.42
CA ALA A 17 17.35 -13.64 1.35
C ALA A 17 16.27 -13.02 0.46
N ASN A 18 15.34 -12.26 1.06
CA ASN A 18 14.30 -11.55 0.32
C ASN A 18 14.89 -10.43 -0.55
N ALA A 19 15.89 -9.70 -0.04
CA ALA A 19 16.57 -8.64 -0.78
C ALA A 19 17.35 -9.18 -1.98
N GLN A 20 18.01 -10.34 -1.86
CA GLN A 20 18.73 -10.98 -2.97
C GLN A 20 17.80 -11.42 -4.10
N ALA A 21 16.62 -11.98 -3.77
CA ALA A 21 15.64 -12.39 -4.76
C ALA A 21 15.03 -11.20 -5.53
N GLU A 22 14.97 -10.01 -4.92
CA GLU A 22 14.53 -8.78 -5.59
C GLU A 22 15.59 -8.18 -6.53
N GLU A 23 16.87 -8.42 -6.29
CA GLU A 23 17.96 -7.95 -7.17
C GLU A 23 18.03 -8.77 -8.48
N GLU A 24 17.57 -10.02 -8.45
CA GLU A 24 17.60 -10.95 -9.59
C GLU A 24 16.43 -10.80 -10.61
N THR A 25 15.45 -9.92 -10.37
CA THR A 25 14.23 -9.79 -11.20
C THR A 25 14.20 -8.62 -12.20
N GLN A 26 15.36 -8.08 -12.59
CA GLN A 26 15.43 -7.03 -13.63
C GLN A 26 15.21 -7.57 -15.05
N ASP A 27 13.95 -7.78 -15.40
CA ASP A 27 13.38 -7.66 -16.74
C ASP A 27 11.88 -7.95 -16.60
N LYS A 28 10.98 -7.02 -17.00
CA LYS A 28 9.81 -7.29 -17.88
C LYS A 28 8.70 -6.23 -17.92
N GLU A 29 8.04 -6.30 -19.08
CA GLU A 29 6.69 -5.91 -19.49
C GLU A 29 5.64 -5.78 -18.36
N ALA A 30 4.68 -4.87 -18.56
CA ALA A 30 3.62 -4.55 -17.61
C ALA A 30 2.89 -5.82 -17.11
N ALA A 31 2.88 -6.00 -15.79
CA ALA A 31 2.17 -7.06 -15.09
C ALA A 31 0.67 -7.07 -15.44
N VAL A 32 0.20 -8.12 -16.11
CA VAL A 32 -1.24 -8.35 -16.34
C VAL A 32 -1.87 -8.89 -15.06
N PRO A 33 -2.89 -8.23 -14.47
CA PRO A 33 -3.51 -8.68 -13.23
C PRO A 33 -3.93 -10.15 -13.24
N CYS A 34 -3.79 -10.86 -12.12
CA CYS A 34 -4.40 -12.19 -11.99
C CYS A 34 -5.91 -12.04 -11.77
N GLU A 35 -6.66 -11.93 -12.87
CA GLU A 35 -8.10 -11.63 -12.90
C GLU A 35 -8.96 -12.60 -12.07
N ASP A 36 -8.52 -13.86 -11.90
CA ASP A 36 -9.24 -14.89 -11.15
C ASP A 36 -8.52 -15.32 -9.84
N CYS A 37 -7.57 -14.51 -9.36
CA CYS A 37 -6.97 -14.68 -8.02
C CYS A 37 -7.79 -14.02 -6.89
N GLY A 38 -8.80 -13.22 -7.24
CA GLY A 38 -9.68 -12.54 -6.29
C GLY A 38 -9.24 -11.12 -5.97
N GLU A 39 -10.18 -10.28 -5.52
CA GLU A 39 -9.93 -8.86 -5.29
C GLU A 39 -9.43 -8.58 -3.88
N ILE A 40 -8.66 -7.49 -3.73
CA ILE A 40 -8.26 -6.93 -2.45
C ILE A 40 -9.11 -5.70 -2.18
N ASP A 41 -9.71 -5.60 -1.00
CA ASP A 41 -10.48 -4.43 -0.60
C ASP A 41 -9.70 -3.13 -0.84
N CYS A 42 -10.39 -2.14 -1.40
CA CYS A 42 -9.84 -0.81 -1.65
C CYS A 42 -9.31 -0.12 -0.38
N PHE A 43 -8.44 0.86 -0.51
CA PHE A 43 -7.84 1.61 0.58
C PHE A 43 -8.42 3.03 0.66
N ASN A 44 -8.65 3.51 1.88
CA ASN A 44 -9.17 4.84 2.13
C ASN A 44 -8.02 5.81 2.47
N PRO A 45 -7.93 6.98 1.82
CA PRO A 45 -7.08 8.04 2.33
C PRO A 45 -7.55 8.48 3.73
N PRO A 46 -6.69 9.13 4.53
CA PRO A 46 -7.12 9.74 5.79
C PRO A 46 -8.38 10.61 5.59
N PRO A 47 -9.35 10.60 6.52
CA PRO A 47 -10.50 11.50 6.45
C PRO A 47 -10.04 12.96 6.34
N GLU A 48 -10.79 13.76 5.57
CA GLU A 48 -10.51 15.19 5.36
C GLU A 48 -9.16 15.49 4.68
N SER A 49 -8.59 14.52 3.96
CA SER A 49 -7.36 14.74 3.17
C SER A 49 -7.59 15.80 2.09
N THR A 50 -6.63 16.70 1.95
CA THR A 50 -6.54 17.63 0.81
C THR A 50 -6.25 16.90 -0.50
N PRO A 51 -6.48 17.51 -1.67
CA PRO A 51 -6.14 16.89 -2.96
C PRO A 51 -4.68 16.41 -3.04
N ASP A 52 -3.73 17.20 -2.53
CA ASP A 52 -2.30 16.85 -2.52
C ASP A 52 -2.02 15.65 -1.60
N GLU A 53 -2.72 15.55 -0.46
CA GLU A 53 -2.60 14.39 0.44
C GLU A 53 -3.20 13.12 -0.18
N ILE A 54 -4.29 13.25 -0.95
CA ILE A 54 -4.87 12.14 -1.72
C ILE A 54 -3.91 11.71 -2.84
N GLU A 55 -3.25 12.65 -3.52
CA GLU A 55 -2.24 12.34 -4.54
C GLU A 55 -1.04 11.60 -3.93
N GLU A 56 -0.53 12.05 -2.78
CA GLU A 56 0.55 11.35 -2.09
C GLU A 56 0.11 9.96 -1.59
N PHE A 57 -1.14 9.82 -1.12
CA PHE A 57 -1.70 8.53 -0.76
C PHE A 57 -1.75 7.58 -1.98
N LYS A 58 -2.21 8.08 -3.14
CA LYS A 58 -2.20 7.33 -4.42
C LYS A 58 -0.79 6.90 -4.80
N ARG A 59 0.17 7.82 -4.73
CA ARG A 59 1.57 7.56 -5.05
C ARG A 59 2.13 6.43 -4.18
N GLN A 60 1.95 6.52 -2.86
CA GLN A 60 2.42 5.49 -1.93
C GLN A 60 1.70 4.15 -2.14
N LEU A 61 0.38 4.16 -2.35
CA LEU A 61 -0.37 2.93 -2.59
C LEU A 61 0.07 2.24 -3.89
N LYS A 62 0.34 3.01 -4.95
CA LYS A 62 0.90 2.48 -6.19
C LYS A 62 2.30 1.90 -5.99
N GLU A 63 3.13 2.57 -5.20
CA GLU A 63 4.48 2.07 -4.88
C GLU A 63 4.42 0.74 -4.12
N GLN A 64 3.43 0.55 -3.24
CA GLN A 64 3.14 -0.73 -2.59
C GLN A 64 2.73 -1.80 -3.60
N GLN A 65 1.79 -1.47 -4.49
CA GLN A 65 1.29 -2.39 -5.52
C GLN A 65 2.42 -2.86 -6.44
N ASP A 66 3.21 -1.92 -6.97
CA ASP A 66 4.29 -2.21 -7.90
C ASP A 66 5.31 -3.14 -7.22
N ALA A 67 5.70 -2.82 -5.98
CA ALA A 67 6.65 -3.63 -5.25
C ALA A 67 6.11 -5.02 -4.84
N ILE A 68 4.82 -5.16 -4.52
CA ILE A 68 4.17 -6.48 -4.34
C ILE A 68 4.25 -7.30 -5.63
N ASN A 69 4.03 -6.66 -6.78
CA ASN A 69 3.99 -7.34 -8.07
C ASN A 69 5.38 -7.67 -8.60
N ASP A 70 6.43 -7.00 -8.12
CA ASP A 70 7.84 -7.32 -8.35
C ASP A 70 8.32 -8.55 -7.55
N ILE A 71 7.57 -8.99 -6.54
CA ILE A 71 7.87 -10.21 -5.78
C ILE A 71 7.18 -11.43 -6.44
N PRO A 72 7.92 -12.52 -6.73
CA PRO A 72 7.32 -13.78 -7.18
C PRO A 72 6.26 -14.29 -6.18
N SER A 73 5.15 -14.87 -6.65
CA SER A 73 4.02 -15.22 -5.78
C SER A 73 4.35 -16.21 -4.68
N ASP A 74 5.23 -17.17 -4.95
CA ASP A 74 5.70 -18.11 -3.94
C ASP A 74 6.55 -17.43 -2.87
N GLN A 75 7.42 -16.50 -3.26
CA GLN A 75 8.21 -15.68 -2.35
C GLN A 75 7.33 -14.73 -1.54
N LEU A 76 6.32 -14.10 -2.16
CA LEU A 76 5.40 -13.20 -1.48
C LEU A 76 4.68 -13.91 -0.33
N VAL A 77 4.15 -15.11 -0.58
CA VAL A 77 3.51 -15.94 0.45
C VAL A 77 4.50 -16.28 1.57
N GLN A 78 5.73 -16.66 1.24
CA GLN A 78 6.76 -16.96 2.23
C GLN A 78 7.12 -15.74 3.08
N ASN A 79 7.26 -14.56 2.47
CA ASN A 79 7.59 -13.32 3.16
C ASN A 79 6.51 -12.96 4.18
N MET A 80 5.24 -13.05 3.78
CA MET A 80 4.10 -12.78 4.66
C MET A 80 4.05 -13.78 5.84
N GLU A 81 4.28 -15.07 5.59
CA GLU A 81 4.35 -16.07 6.65
C GLU A 81 5.53 -15.86 7.61
N ASN A 82 6.68 -15.43 7.10
CA ASN A 82 7.85 -15.14 7.91
C ASN A 82 7.61 -13.91 8.79
N TYR A 83 7.02 -12.86 8.24
CA TYR A 83 6.64 -11.67 9.02
C TYR A 83 5.62 -12.00 10.11
N GLU A 84 4.63 -12.85 9.82
CA GLU A 84 3.64 -13.31 10.80
C GLU A 84 4.30 -14.05 11.99
N LYS A 85 5.34 -14.85 11.72
CA LYS A 85 6.06 -15.64 12.73
C LYS A 85 7.09 -14.83 13.51
N LEU A 86 7.85 -13.97 12.83
CA LEU A 86 9.06 -13.35 13.36
C LEU A 86 8.92 -11.85 13.61
N GLY A 87 7.93 -11.21 12.98
CA GLY A 87 7.78 -9.77 12.96
C GLY A 87 8.83 -9.09 12.08
N ARG A 88 9.19 -7.86 12.45
CA ARG A 88 10.21 -7.08 11.74
C ARG A 88 11.60 -7.68 11.95
N GLY A 89 12.42 -7.63 10.91
CA GLY A 89 13.86 -7.87 11.01
C GLY A 89 14.54 -6.96 12.03
N ALA A 90 15.67 -7.39 12.57
CA ALA A 90 16.42 -6.61 13.56
C ALA A 90 17.11 -5.40 12.93
N LYS A 91 17.42 -5.49 11.62
CA LYS A 91 18.07 -4.41 10.86
C LYS A 91 17.12 -3.26 10.51
N ASP A 92 15.81 -3.50 10.36
CA ASP A 92 14.78 -2.48 10.05
C ASP A 92 14.95 -1.19 10.89
N ALA A 93 15.15 -1.32 12.20
CA ALA A 93 15.30 -0.16 13.07
C ALA A 93 16.55 0.66 12.74
N ALA A 94 17.65 -0.01 12.41
CA ALA A 94 18.90 0.62 12.05
C ALA A 94 18.83 1.22 10.63
N ASP A 95 18.18 0.55 9.68
CA ASP A 95 17.96 1.06 8.32
C ASP A 95 17.09 2.30 8.31
N ARG A 96 15.99 2.30 9.07
CA ARG A 96 15.16 3.50 9.23
C ARG A 96 15.92 4.67 9.85
N ALA A 97 16.78 4.41 10.84
CA ALA A 97 17.62 5.44 11.43
C ALA A 97 18.61 6.01 10.41
N ARG A 98 19.27 5.15 9.63
CA ARG A 98 20.18 5.56 8.55
C ARG A 98 19.49 6.39 7.47
N ALA A 99 18.31 5.97 7.02
CA ALA A 99 17.53 6.70 6.03
C ALA A 99 17.18 8.11 6.52
N ARG A 100 16.69 8.23 7.76
CA ARG A 100 16.39 9.53 8.39
C ARG A 100 17.62 10.44 8.48
N ASP A 101 18.76 9.90 8.91
CA ASP A 101 20.01 10.67 9.01
C ASP A 101 20.52 11.15 7.65
N ASN A 102 20.46 10.27 6.64
CA ASN A 102 20.85 10.60 5.27
C ASN A 102 19.93 11.68 4.69
N TRP A 103 18.62 11.56 4.91
CA TRP A 103 17.66 12.56 4.47
C TRP A 103 17.94 13.93 5.10
N ILE A 104 18.17 13.99 6.42
CA ILE A 104 18.51 15.26 7.12
C ILE A 104 19.76 15.90 6.49
N LYS A 105 20.82 15.10 6.26
CA LYS A 105 22.08 15.60 5.68
C LYS A 105 21.86 16.15 4.27
N ASN A 106 21.11 15.43 3.44
CA ASN A 106 20.83 15.84 2.06
C ASN A 106 19.95 17.08 2.00
N LYS A 107 18.88 17.14 2.80
CA LYS A 107 18.00 18.31 2.89
C LYS A 107 18.74 19.55 3.39
N ALA A 108 19.54 19.41 4.46
CA ALA A 108 20.33 20.52 4.97
C ALA A 108 21.32 21.05 3.91
N ARG A 109 21.97 20.16 3.15
CA ARG A 109 22.85 20.55 2.03
C ARG A 109 22.08 21.31 0.95
N LYS A 110 20.88 20.84 0.58
CA LYS A 110 20.01 21.53 -0.39
C LYS A 110 19.66 22.95 0.08
N LEU A 111 19.24 23.10 1.33
CA LEU A 111 18.90 24.40 1.92
C LEU A 111 20.09 25.39 1.92
N LEU A 112 21.31 24.90 2.22
CA LEU A 112 22.51 25.72 2.18
C LEU A 112 22.89 26.16 0.76
N ASN A 113 22.62 25.32 -0.24
CA ASN A 113 22.84 25.67 -1.64
C ASN A 113 21.81 26.70 -2.13
N GLU A 114 20.57 26.64 -1.63
CA GLU A 114 19.48 27.55 -1.98
C GLU A 114 19.61 28.92 -1.28
N ASP A 115 20.08 28.94 -0.03
CA ASP A 115 20.39 30.18 0.70
C ASP A 115 21.79 30.12 1.34
N PRO A 116 22.83 30.64 0.65
CA PRO A 116 24.20 30.65 1.16
C PRO A 116 24.40 31.44 2.45
N ARG A 117 23.42 32.27 2.87
CA ARG A 117 23.46 33.03 4.13
C ARG A 117 22.90 32.23 5.31
N MET A 118 22.21 31.12 5.05
CA MET A 118 21.71 30.22 6.07
C MET A 118 22.89 29.53 6.77
N SER A 119 22.84 29.45 8.11
CA SER A 119 23.85 28.68 8.84
C SER A 119 23.58 27.17 8.72
N ALA A 120 24.65 26.35 8.80
CA ALA A 120 24.51 24.90 8.78
C ALA A 120 23.57 24.38 9.89
N GLN A 121 23.59 25.01 11.06
CA GLN A 121 22.69 24.68 12.16
C GLN A 121 21.23 25.01 11.84
N ALA A 122 20.95 26.16 11.22
CA ALA A 122 19.61 26.52 10.81
C ALA A 122 19.06 25.55 9.75
N ALA A 123 19.88 25.19 8.76
CA ALA A 123 19.53 24.22 7.72
C ALA A 123 19.23 22.82 8.32
N GLN A 124 20.06 22.35 9.24
CA GLN A 124 19.84 21.07 9.91
C GLN A 124 18.57 21.07 10.77
N ASN A 125 18.29 22.17 11.48
CA ASN A 125 17.07 22.31 12.28
C ASN A 125 15.82 22.37 11.41
N ALA A 126 15.86 23.08 10.28
CA ALA A 126 14.77 23.11 9.30
C ALA A 126 14.49 21.70 8.76
N ALA A 127 15.53 20.97 8.33
CA ALA A 127 15.39 19.58 7.89
C ALA A 127 14.79 18.68 8.99
N LYS A 128 15.29 18.75 10.23
CA LYS A 128 14.73 17.97 11.36
C LYS A 128 13.27 18.31 11.64
N ASN A 129 12.86 19.57 11.47
CA ASN A 129 11.48 19.98 11.67
C ASN A 129 10.55 19.40 10.59
N GLU A 130 10.99 19.42 9.34
CA GLU A 130 10.26 18.80 8.23
C GLU A 130 10.14 17.28 8.43
N LEU A 131 11.22 16.61 8.86
CA LEU A 131 11.23 15.17 9.15
C LEU A 131 10.20 14.73 10.23
N LYS A 132 9.63 15.64 11.01
CA LYS A 132 8.59 15.30 12.01
C LYS A 132 7.26 14.88 11.37
N THR A 133 7.00 15.31 10.14
CA THR A 133 5.78 14.96 9.39
C THR A 133 5.98 13.76 8.47
N MET A 134 7.19 13.18 8.43
CA MET A 134 7.54 12.10 7.53
C MET A 134 7.98 10.82 8.24
N ASP A 135 7.66 9.69 7.62
CA ASP A 135 8.14 8.36 8.00
C ASP A 135 8.90 7.71 6.84
N VAL A 136 9.72 6.73 7.20
CA VAL A 136 10.38 5.87 6.20
C VAL A 136 9.33 4.98 5.56
N ILE A 137 9.32 4.92 4.24
CA ILE A 137 8.39 4.10 3.46
C ILE A 137 9.10 2.80 3.06
N HIS A 138 8.53 1.66 3.44
CA HIS A 138 8.96 0.35 2.92
C HIS A 138 8.14 -0.01 1.69
N THR A 139 8.77 -0.65 0.70
CA THR A 139 8.16 -0.97 -0.58
C THR A 139 8.38 -2.45 -0.96
N PRO A 140 7.39 -3.34 -0.74
CA PRO A 140 6.15 -3.07 -0.02
C PRO A 140 6.33 -3.04 1.51
N ASP A 141 5.26 -2.73 2.23
CA ASP A 141 5.15 -2.86 3.67
C ASP A 141 5.58 -4.27 4.08
N LEU A 142 6.37 -4.37 5.15
CA LEU A 142 6.91 -5.66 5.62
C LEU A 142 5.80 -6.70 5.89
N SER A 143 4.66 -6.25 6.44
CA SER A 143 3.51 -7.12 6.68
C SER A 143 2.86 -7.62 5.39
N ALA A 144 2.94 -6.84 4.31
CA ALA A 144 2.46 -7.20 2.99
C ALA A 144 3.53 -7.95 2.16
N GLY A 145 4.55 -8.50 2.82
CA GLY A 145 5.57 -9.35 2.21
C GLY A 145 6.81 -8.61 1.73
N GLY A 146 7.04 -7.37 2.16
CA GLY A 146 8.25 -6.63 1.80
C GLY A 146 9.54 -7.18 2.40
N SER A 147 10.65 -6.94 1.70
CA SER A 147 12.00 -7.40 2.06
C SER A 147 12.78 -6.46 2.99
N GLY A 148 12.20 -5.32 3.39
CA GLY A 148 12.97 -4.25 4.06
C GLY A 148 13.43 -3.14 3.11
N ARG A 149 13.21 -3.30 1.80
CA ARG A 149 13.50 -2.26 0.81
C ARG A 149 12.78 -0.96 1.15
N ILE A 150 13.54 0.12 1.19
CA ILE A 150 13.05 1.47 1.42
C ILE A 150 12.80 2.12 0.06
N SER A 151 11.73 2.92 -0.03
CA SER A 151 11.41 3.74 -1.20
C SER A 151 12.64 4.50 -1.74
N THR A 152 12.80 4.54 -3.07
CA THR A 152 13.83 5.38 -3.70
C THR A 152 13.40 6.83 -3.81
N GLU A 153 12.09 7.10 -3.68
CA GLU A 153 11.52 8.45 -3.76
C GLU A 153 11.86 9.28 -2.52
N ASN A 154 12.21 10.54 -2.74
CA ASN A 154 12.56 11.50 -1.69
C ASN A 154 13.51 10.92 -0.61
N GLY A 155 14.48 10.08 -1.03
CA GLY A 155 15.44 9.45 -0.12
C GLY A 155 14.81 8.52 0.91
N GLY A 156 13.69 7.87 0.57
CA GLY A 156 12.99 6.91 1.43
C GLY A 156 11.99 7.51 2.40
N MET A 157 11.74 8.82 2.31
CA MET A 157 10.88 9.54 3.24
C MET A 157 9.61 10.02 2.54
N GLY A 158 8.46 9.88 3.19
CA GLY A 158 7.25 10.57 2.75
C GLY A 158 6.29 10.87 3.89
N PRO A 159 5.20 11.61 3.61
CA PRO A 159 4.22 12.01 4.61
C PRO A 159 3.69 10.81 5.41
N ARG A 160 3.81 10.93 6.74
CA ARG A 160 3.47 9.84 7.66
C ARG A 160 1.98 9.53 7.68
N SER A 161 1.12 10.49 7.32
CA SER A 161 -0.34 10.31 7.30
C SER A 161 -0.75 9.25 6.30
N ALA A 162 -0.26 9.36 5.06
CA ALA A 162 -0.48 8.37 4.00
C ALA A 162 0.10 7.00 4.40
N ASN A 163 1.38 6.96 4.75
CA ASN A 163 2.09 5.72 5.08
C ASN A 163 1.40 4.95 6.22
N ARG A 164 1.08 5.63 7.32
CA ARG A 164 0.40 5.01 8.46
C ARG A 164 -1.02 4.59 8.13
N SER A 165 -1.73 5.35 7.29
CA SER A 165 -3.09 4.99 6.87
C SER A 165 -3.08 3.69 6.07
N ILE A 166 -2.23 3.57 5.05
CA ILE A 166 -2.07 2.35 4.25
C ILE A 166 -1.66 1.18 5.16
N GLY A 167 -0.59 1.37 5.94
CA GLY A 167 -0.07 0.36 6.86
C GLY A 167 -1.11 -0.18 7.84
N SER A 168 -1.97 0.69 8.38
CA SER A 168 -3.02 0.30 9.33
C SER A 168 -4.21 -0.43 8.71
N GLN A 169 -4.41 -0.30 7.39
CA GLN A 169 -5.54 -0.90 6.67
C GLN A 169 -5.27 -2.35 6.28
N TRP A 170 -4.00 -2.73 6.13
CA TRP A 170 -3.58 -4.10 5.86
C TRP A 170 -4.22 -5.11 6.83
N SER A 171 -4.16 -4.82 8.13
CA SER A 171 -4.70 -5.69 9.18
C SER A 171 -6.21 -5.50 9.45
N LYS A 172 -6.95 -4.81 8.57
CA LYS A 172 -8.38 -4.54 8.73
C LYS A 172 -9.17 -5.11 7.57
N ALA A 173 -10.35 -5.63 7.88
CA ALA A 173 -11.35 -5.96 6.87
C ALA A 173 -11.90 -4.68 6.24
N GLY A 174 -12.18 -4.72 4.94
CA GLY A 174 -12.95 -3.71 4.24
C GLY A 174 -14.43 -4.10 4.15
N SER A 175 -14.96 -4.15 2.93
CA SER A 175 -16.37 -4.43 2.66
C SER A 175 -16.62 -5.83 2.12
N ASN A 176 -15.57 -6.66 1.98
CA ASN A 176 -15.72 -8.04 1.56
C ASN A 176 -16.65 -8.84 2.50
N PRO A 177 -17.51 -9.72 1.96
CA PRO A 177 -18.52 -10.46 2.73
C PRO A 177 -17.90 -11.51 3.67
N ASP A 178 -16.69 -11.97 3.36
CA ASP A 178 -15.98 -13.00 4.13
C ASP A 178 -15.35 -12.43 5.43
N GLY A 179 -15.36 -11.11 5.60
CA GLY A 179 -14.75 -10.44 6.76
C GLY A 179 -13.22 -10.54 6.81
N LYS A 180 -12.57 -10.92 5.72
CA LYS A 180 -11.12 -11.07 5.63
C LYS A 180 -10.43 -9.71 5.66
N THR A 181 -9.29 -9.64 6.32
CA THR A 181 -8.38 -8.49 6.25
C THR A 181 -7.76 -8.38 4.86
N ARG A 182 -7.24 -7.20 4.50
CA ARG A 182 -6.50 -7.03 3.23
C ARG A 182 -5.24 -7.90 3.16
N LEU A 183 -4.60 -8.19 4.30
CA LEU A 183 -3.50 -9.15 4.38
C LEU A 183 -3.93 -10.57 4.03
N GLU A 184 -5.05 -11.03 4.57
CA GLU A 184 -5.58 -12.36 4.24
C GLU A 184 -5.98 -12.44 2.76
N GLN A 185 -6.63 -11.40 2.23
CA GLN A 185 -6.96 -11.31 0.80
C GLN A 185 -5.72 -11.35 -0.08
N LEU A 186 -4.67 -10.57 0.25
CA LEU A 186 -3.40 -10.59 -0.49
C LEU A 186 -2.73 -11.96 -0.44
N LYS A 187 -2.73 -12.62 0.72
CA LYS A 187 -2.13 -13.94 0.90
C LYS A 187 -2.86 -15.00 0.06
N GLU A 188 -4.19 -15.01 0.07
CA GLU A 188 -5.00 -15.92 -0.75
C GLU A 188 -4.82 -15.64 -2.25
N HIS A 189 -4.77 -14.36 -2.63
CA HIS A 189 -4.52 -13.93 -4.01
C HIS A 189 -3.16 -14.46 -4.50
N ALA A 190 -2.10 -14.26 -3.70
CA ALA A 190 -0.77 -14.75 -4.01
C ALA A 190 -0.68 -16.29 -4.04
N GLN A 191 -1.42 -16.98 -3.16
CA GLN A 191 -1.49 -18.46 -3.18
C GLN A 191 -2.12 -18.98 -4.48
N LYS A 192 -3.21 -18.38 -4.95
CA LYS A 192 -3.83 -18.76 -6.22
C LYS A 192 -2.92 -18.47 -7.42
N ALA A 193 -2.24 -17.32 -7.42
CA ALA A 193 -1.27 -17.00 -8.46
C ALA A 193 -0.12 -18.02 -8.50
N LYS A 194 0.39 -18.38 -7.32
CA LYS A 194 1.40 -19.43 -7.17
C LYS A 194 0.92 -20.78 -7.73
N GLU A 195 -0.30 -21.20 -7.44
CA GLU A 195 -0.87 -22.47 -7.93
C GLU A 195 -0.97 -22.50 -9.47
N LYS A 196 -1.13 -21.35 -10.10
CA LYS A 196 -1.15 -21.19 -11.56
C LYS A 196 0.24 -21.03 -12.18
N GLY A 197 1.28 -20.86 -11.36
CA GLY A 197 2.63 -20.53 -11.83
C GLY A 197 2.74 -19.10 -12.39
N GLU A 198 1.85 -18.21 -11.95
CA GLU A 198 1.78 -16.82 -12.36
C GLU A 198 2.39 -15.89 -11.30
N ARG A 199 2.62 -14.63 -11.65
CA ARG A 199 2.91 -13.58 -10.68
C ARG A 199 1.62 -13.12 -10.03
N SER A 200 1.72 -12.50 -8.85
CA SER A 200 0.53 -12.10 -8.09
C SER A 200 -0.25 -11.08 -8.90
N ASN A 201 0.43 -10.04 -9.39
CA ASN A 201 -0.19 -8.97 -10.18
C ASN A 201 -1.46 -8.43 -9.49
N ALA A 202 -1.34 -8.22 -8.18
CA ALA A 202 -2.40 -7.68 -7.34
C ALA A 202 -2.71 -6.23 -7.72
N GLU A 203 -3.97 -5.84 -7.53
CA GLU A 203 -4.44 -4.48 -7.74
C GLU A 203 -4.88 -3.85 -6.41
N LEU A 204 -4.27 -2.74 -6.04
CA LEU A 204 -4.58 -1.96 -4.83
C LEU A 204 -5.34 -0.69 -5.23
N LYS A 205 -6.64 -0.69 -5.01
CA LYS A 205 -7.54 0.40 -5.40
C LYS A 205 -7.71 1.41 -4.27
N ILE A 206 -8.04 2.65 -4.60
CA ILE A 206 -8.63 3.59 -3.64
C ILE A 206 -10.13 3.37 -3.60
N CYS A 207 -10.72 3.44 -2.41
CA CYS A 207 -12.18 3.40 -2.31
C CYS A 207 -12.74 4.67 -2.92
N ASP A 208 -13.62 4.55 -3.91
CA ASP A 208 -14.39 5.70 -4.37
C ASP A 208 -15.13 6.31 -3.17
N GLU A 209 -15.10 7.64 -3.04
CA GLU A 209 -15.89 8.36 -2.05
C GLU A 209 -17.38 8.18 -2.37
N GLY A 210 -17.94 7.05 -1.98
CA GLY A 210 -19.31 6.66 -2.30
C GLY A 210 -19.41 5.20 -2.69
N GLY A 211 -19.63 4.33 -1.70
CA GLY A 211 -19.92 2.93 -1.96
C GLY A 211 -21.16 2.72 -2.84
N SER A 212 -21.16 1.56 -3.51
CA SER A 212 -22.24 0.94 -4.28
C SER A 212 -22.24 1.23 -5.79
N THR A 213 -21.46 0.45 -6.54
CA THR A 213 -21.94 -0.01 -7.86
C THR A 213 -23.24 -0.76 -7.66
N LYS A 214 -24.37 -0.08 -7.84
CA LYS A 214 -25.64 -0.76 -8.13
C LYS A 214 -25.45 -1.48 -9.46
N PRO A 215 -25.80 -2.78 -9.56
CA PRO A 215 -25.75 -3.48 -10.83
C PRO A 215 -26.73 -2.79 -11.79
N ASN A 216 -26.18 -2.37 -12.92
CA ASN A 216 -26.94 -1.88 -14.06
C ASN A 216 -27.75 -3.05 -14.63
N SER A 217 -29.03 -3.13 -14.27
CA SER A 217 -29.98 -4.03 -14.92
C SER A 217 -30.88 -3.25 -15.87
N GLN A 218 -30.39 -3.08 -17.10
CA GLN A 218 -31.20 -3.06 -18.32
C GLN A 218 -30.35 -3.75 -19.40
N PRO A 219 -30.92 -4.56 -20.31
CA PRO A 219 -32.08 -4.14 -21.10
C PRO A 219 -33.09 -5.25 -21.40
N GLU A 220 -34.36 -4.89 -21.62
CA GLU A 220 -35.14 -5.48 -22.73
C GLU A 220 -36.16 -4.44 -23.20
N GLY A 221 -36.00 -3.99 -24.44
CA GLY A 221 -37.04 -3.27 -25.15
C GLY A 221 -37.95 -4.27 -25.84
N SER A 222 -39.27 -4.09 -25.70
CA SER A 222 -40.20 -4.53 -26.73
C SER A 222 -41.49 -3.71 -26.69
N SER A 223 -41.66 -2.95 -27.77
CA SER A 223 -42.87 -2.42 -28.39
C SER A 223 -44.24 -2.79 -27.80
N GLY A 224 -45.10 -1.79 -27.59
CA GLY A 224 -46.53 -2.00 -27.36
C GLY A 224 -47.34 -0.71 -27.24
N SER A 225 -47.87 -0.24 -28.36
CA SER A 225 -48.83 0.86 -28.47
C SER A 225 -50.12 0.61 -27.68
N GLY A 226 -50.66 1.64 -27.01
CA GLY A 226 -51.99 1.57 -26.41
C GLY A 226 -52.47 2.89 -25.81
N GLN A 227 -53.29 3.63 -26.55
CA GLN A 227 -54.07 4.77 -26.08
C GLN A 227 -55.16 4.32 -25.09
N GLY A 228 -55.51 5.14 -24.09
CA GLY A 228 -56.77 4.96 -23.36
C GLY A 228 -56.93 5.71 -22.03
N GLN A 229 -57.51 6.92 -22.12
CA GLN A 229 -58.52 7.52 -21.22
C GLN A 229 -58.27 7.74 -19.72
N ALA A 230 -58.17 9.03 -19.38
CA ALA A 230 -59.06 9.83 -18.53
C ALA A 230 -59.74 9.23 -17.27
N GLY A 231 -59.56 9.91 -16.14
CA GLY A 231 -60.52 9.92 -15.01
C GLY A 231 -59.88 10.21 -13.64
N PRO A 232 -60.19 11.34 -12.97
CA PRO A 232 -59.56 11.74 -11.71
C PRO A 232 -60.39 11.34 -10.48
N SER A 233 -59.75 11.16 -9.32
CA SER A 233 -60.39 11.34 -8.02
C SER A 233 -59.38 11.41 -6.89
N ASP A 234 -59.37 12.55 -6.23
CA ASP A 234 -58.93 12.81 -4.85
C ASP A 234 -59.44 11.75 -3.86
N VAL A 235 -58.68 11.50 -2.78
CA VAL A 235 -59.04 11.80 -1.36
C VAL A 235 -57.84 11.36 -0.46
N PRO A 236 -57.38 12.18 0.50
CA PRO A 236 -56.41 11.78 1.52
C PRO A 236 -57.10 11.30 2.81
N MET A 237 -56.48 10.38 3.55
CA MET A 237 -56.84 10.11 4.95
C MET A 237 -55.62 9.74 5.80
N SER A 238 -55.40 10.60 6.80
CA SER A 238 -54.78 10.39 8.13
C SER A 238 -53.29 10.10 8.24
#